data_AF-A0A529SZT2-F1
#
_entry.id   AF-A0A529SZT2-F1
#
_cell.length_a   1.000
_cell.length_b   1.000
_cell.length_c   1.000
_cell.angle_alpha   90.00
_cell.angle_beta   90.00
_cell.angle_gamma   90.00
#
_symmetry.space_group_name_H-M   'P 1'
#
loop_
_entity.id
_entity.type
_entity.pdbx_description
1 polymer ?
#
loop_
_entity_poly.entity_id
_entity_poly.type
_entity_poly.pdbx_seq_one_letter_code
_entity_poly.pdbx_strand_id
1 'polypeptide(L)'
;YRESTNSARLSSIGLMSFAAIAQFAPALIGGLIWRRANGRGAALGMVAGIAVWGYTLLLPSLAGPGSDIVVHGLFGFEALRPQALFGTVGEPLNHGVLWSLSVNALFFVLGSLSRASVPLERIQAAIFVPREAGPMPSLRRFRTAVTVNDLKDTISRYLGVERTERSFQSFEKSASVSLHGKEQASMDVIRFSEQLLASAVGSSSARLILSLLFRRNDHDSKDAFKLLDDATEALQHNRDLLQIALDQMEQGITVFDRDF
;
A
#
# COMPACT_ATOMS: atom_id res chain seq x y z
N TYR A 1 53.01 6.67 -25.44
CA TYR A 1 51.85 6.92 -26.33
C TYR A 1 50.82 5.79 -26.33
N ARG A 2 51.21 4.50 -26.45
CA ARG A 2 50.28 3.37 -26.30
C ARG A 2 49.65 3.25 -24.90
N GLU A 3 50.40 3.55 -23.84
CA GLU A 3 49.87 3.48 -22.47
C GLU A 3 48.81 4.56 -22.17
N SER A 4 48.99 5.80 -22.65
CA SER A 4 47.98 6.86 -22.46
C SER A 4 46.65 6.53 -23.15
N THR A 5 46.69 5.87 -24.33
CA THR A 5 45.48 5.41 -25.01
C THR A 5 44.78 4.23 -24.32
N ASN A 6 45.49 3.45 -23.51
CA ASN A 6 44.91 2.34 -22.76
C ASN A 6 44.30 2.85 -21.45
N SER A 7 44.98 3.77 -20.75
CA SER A 7 44.46 4.42 -19.55
C SER A 7 43.21 5.26 -19.81
N ALA A 8 43.14 5.98 -20.94
CA ALA A 8 41.94 6.73 -21.33
C ALA A 8 40.72 5.82 -21.62
N ARG A 9 40.96 4.64 -22.22
CA ARG A 9 39.91 3.62 -22.42
C ARG A 9 39.46 2.98 -21.11
N LEU A 10 40.38 2.67 -20.20
CA LEU A 10 40.02 2.14 -18.88
C LEU A 10 39.22 3.14 -18.04
N SER A 11 39.62 4.41 -18.06
CA SER A 11 38.94 5.49 -17.34
C SER A 11 37.51 5.71 -17.86
N SER A 12 37.32 5.71 -19.18
CA SER A 12 35.98 5.86 -19.79
C SER A 12 35.05 4.67 -19.51
N ILE A 13 35.57 3.44 -19.47
CA ILE A 13 34.80 2.26 -19.04
C ILE A 13 34.38 2.37 -17.57
N GLY A 14 35.27 2.85 -16.70
CA GLY A 14 34.96 3.10 -15.28
C GLY A 14 33.85 4.14 -15.12
N LEU A 15 33.94 5.25 -15.83
CA LEU A 15 32.93 6.31 -15.83
C LEU A 15 31.57 5.83 -16.35
N MET A 16 31.54 5.03 -17.43
CA MET A 16 30.31 4.40 -17.93
C MET A 16 29.68 3.43 -16.91
N SER A 17 30.51 2.73 -16.14
CA SER A 17 30.04 1.83 -15.09
C SER A 17 29.44 2.60 -13.91
N PHE A 18 30.06 3.72 -13.49
CA PHE A 18 29.47 4.62 -12.50
C PHE A 18 28.15 5.22 -12.98
N ALA A 19 28.07 5.61 -14.25
CA ALA A 19 26.84 6.08 -14.88
C ALA A 19 25.72 5.03 -14.84
N ALA A 20 26.05 3.75 -15.04
CA ALA A 20 25.10 2.65 -14.93
C ALA A 20 24.58 2.49 -13.49
N ILE A 21 25.46 2.57 -12.49
CA ILE A 21 25.07 2.50 -11.07
C ILE A 21 24.20 3.71 -10.69
N ALA A 22 24.46 4.89 -11.26
CA ALA A 22 23.65 6.08 -10.99
C ALA A 22 22.17 5.92 -11.39
N GLN A 23 21.83 4.98 -12.28
CA GLN A 23 20.44 4.69 -12.66
C GLN A 23 19.56 4.22 -11.48
N PHE A 24 20.16 3.72 -10.39
CA PHE A 24 19.42 3.37 -9.18
C PHE A 24 19.05 4.59 -8.33
N ALA A 25 19.74 5.72 -8.50
CA ALA A 25 19.58 6.90 -7.65
C ALA A 25 18.15 7.47 -7.65
N PRO A 26 17.45 7.64 -8.80
CA PRO A 26 16.08 8.17 -8.81
C PRO A 26 15.10 7.29 -8.01
N ALA A 27 15.21 5.97 -8.15
CA ALA A 27 14.35 5.02 -7.45
C ALA A 27 14.68 4.94 -5.95
N LEU A 28 15.97 5.01 -5.58
CA LEU A 28 16.42 4.94 -4.19
C LEU A 28 16.05 6.22 -3.41
N ILE A 29 16.38 7.38 -3.97
CA ILE A 29 16.06 8.68 -3.38
C ILE A 29 14.54 8.89 -3.39
N GLY A 30 13.88 8.58 -4.50
CA GLY A 30 12.43 8.66 -4.64
C GLY A 30 11.69 7.74 -3.68
N GLY A 31 12.15 6.50 -3.49
CA GLY A 31 11.57 5.57 -2.53
C GLY A 31 11.72 6.00 -1.07
N LEU A 32 12.84 6.66 -0.72
CA LEU A 32 13.09 7.13 0.64
C LEU A 32 12.29 8.40 1.00
N ILE A 33 12.20 9.35 0.06
CA ILE A 33 11.62 10.68 0.32
C ILE A 33 10.12 10.72 -0.04
N TRP A 34 9.69 10.00 -1.07
CA TRP A 34 8.36 10.15 -1.64
C TRP A 34 7.43 8.99 -1.30
N ARG A 35 6.45 9.26 -0.42
CA ARG A 35 5.47 8.27 0.07
C ARG A 35 4.59 7.63 -1.01
N ARG A 36 4.52 8.20 -2.21
CA ARG A 36 3.75 7.65 -3.35
C ARG A 36 4.62 6.91 -4.38
N ALA A 37 5.93 6.80 -4.15
CA ALA A 37 6.79 5.98 -4.98
C ALA A 37 6.29 4.53 -5.00
N ASN A 38 6.26 3.90 -6.17
CA ASN A 38 5.81 2.51 -6.31
C ASN A 38 6.84 1.67 -7.08
N GLY A 39 6.82 0.35 -6.84
CA GLY A 39 7.77 -0.58 -7.48
C GLY A 39 7.62 -0.65 -9.00
N ARG A 40 6.41 -0.39 -9.53
CA ARG A 40 6.15 -0.32 -10.98
C ARG A 40 6.85 0.86 -11.65
N GLY A 41 6.82 2.03 -11.01
CA GLY A 41 7.51 3.24 -11.43
C GLY A 41 9.01 3.04 -11.36
N ALA A 42 9.52 2.42 -10.29
CA ALA A 42 10.93 2.05 -10.21
C ALA A 42 11.35 1.13 -11.37
N ALA A 43 10.55 0.10 -11.68
CA ALA A 43 10.82 -0.79 -12.80
C ALA A 43 10.77 -0.06 -14.17
N LEU A 44 9.72 0.73 -14.41
CA LEU A 44 9.59 1.52 -15.65
C LEU A 44 10.72 2.54 -15.83
N GLY A 45 11.07 3.26 -14.77
CA GLY A 45 12.17 4.21 -14.74
C GLY A 45 13.51 3.52 -15.02
N MET A 46 13.79 2.40 -14.35
CA MET A 46 15.03 1.63 -14.58
C MET A 46 15.14 1.09 -16.00
N VAL A 47 14.08 0.49 -16.54
CA VAL A 47 14.08 -0.05 -17.91
C VAL A 47 14.30 1.08 -18.93
N ALA A 48 13.58 2.19 -18.80
CA ALA A 48 13.73 3.33 -19.70
C ALA A 48 15.12 3.97 -19.57
N GLY A 49 15.62 4.16 -18.35
CA GLY A 49 16.95 4.72 -18.07
C GLY A 49 18.09 3.87 -18.62
N ILE A 50 18.04 2.55 -18.39
CA ILE A 50 19.04 1.61 -18.92
C ILE A 50 18.98 1.55 -20.45
N ALA A 51 17.79 1.60 -21.05
CA ALA A 51 17.65 1.62 -22.51
C ALA A 51 18.29 2.89 -23.11
N VAL A 52 18.02 4.06 -22.54
CA VAL A 52 18.61 5.33 -22.99
C VAL A 52 20.12 5.38 -22.75
N TRP A 53 20.59 4.92 -21.59
CA TRP A 53 22.03 4.79 -21.30
C TRP A 53 22.71 3.84 -22.30
N GLY A 54 22.11 2.68 -22.56
CA GLY A 54 22.63 1.71 -23.51
C GLY A 54 22.69 2.28 -24.93
N TYR A 55 21.66 3.03 -25.32
CA TYR A 55 21.61 3.68 -26.62
C TYR A 55 22.64 4.81 -26.78
N THR A 56 22.85 5.62 -25.73
CA THR A 56 23.69 6.84 -25.80
C THR A 56 25.17 6.59 -25.50
N LEU A 57 25.50 5.59 -24.68
CA LEU A 57 26.88 5.32 -24.21
C LEU A 57 27.40 3.95 -24.61
N LEU A 58 26.62 2.89 -24.40
CA LEU A 58 27.06 1.52 -24.70
C LEU A 58 27.10 1.25 -26.22
N LEU A 59 26.08 1.66 -26.95
CA LEU A 59 25.97 1.41 -28.38
C LEU A 59 27.08 2.12 -29.18
N PRO A 60 27.39 3.41 -28.98
CA PRO A 60 28.47 4.07 -29.71
C PRO A 60 29.86 3.52 -29.35
N SER A 61 30.04 3.02 -28.12
CA SER A 61 31.31 2.42 -27.70
C SER A 61 31.55 1.03 -28.32
N LEU A 62 30.48 0.28 -28.63
CA LEU A 62 30.56 -1.02 -29.30
C LEU A 62 30.56 -0.92 -30.84
N ALA A 63 29.72 -0.04 -31.40
CA ALA A 63 29.50 0.05 -32.85
C ALA A 63 30.55 0.92 -33.58
N GLY A 64 31.30 1.74 -32.85
CA GLY A 64 32.29 2.66 -33.42
C GLY A 64 31.68 3.91 -34.08
N PRO A 65 32.50 4.97 -34.30
CA PRO A 65 32.04 6.31 -34.68
C PRO A 65 31.44 6.44 -36.10
N GLY A 66 31.31 5.36 -36.88
CA GLY A 66 30.86 5.38 -38.28
C GLY A 66 29.63 4.53 -38.59
N SER A 67 28.92 4.01 -37.57
CA SER A 67 27.71 3.22 -37.80
C SER A 67 26.50 4.12 -38.14
N ASP A 68 25.65 3.68 -39.07
CA ASP A 68 24.49 4.47 -39.55
C ASP A 68 23.58 4.94 -38.41
N ILE A 69 23.43 4.13 -37.36
CA ILE A 69 22.62 4.47 -36.18
C ILE A 69 23.23 5.62 -35.36
N VAL A 70 24.56 5.75 -35.34
CA VAL A 70 25.28 6.81 -34.62
C VAL A 70 25.28 8.10 -35.46
N VAL A 71 25.37 7.98 -36.79
CA VAL A 71 25.42 9.12 -37.71
C VAL A 71 24.03 9.69 -38.02
N HIS A 72 23.01 8.85 -38.21
CA HIS A 72 21.66 9.28 -38.61
C HIS A 72 20.60 9.16 -37.50
N GLY A 73 20.95 8.61 -36.33
CA GLY A 73 20.01 8.40 -35.23
C GLY A 73 19.05 7.24 -35.49
N LEU A 74 18.18 6.94 -34.53
CA LEU A 74 17.19 5.86 -34.66
C LEU A 74 16.17 6.23 -35.76
N PHE A 75 15.95 5.32 -36.72
CA PHE A 75 15.05 5.51 -37.87
C PHE A 75 15.37 6.71 -38.80
N GLY A 76 16.59 7.27 -38.75
CA GLY A 76 17.00 8.41 -39.60
C GLY A 76 16.58 9.78 -39.08
N PHE A 77 16.08 9.88 -37.84
CA PHE A 77 15.80 11.16 -37.20
C PHE A 77 17.07 11.73 -36.56
N GLU A 78 17.55 12.85 -37.09
CA GLU A 78 18.73 13.56 -36.56
C GLU A 78 18.57 13.99 -35.09
N ALA A 79 17.35 14.21 -34.64
CA ALA A 79 17.04 14.52 -33.24
C ALA A 79 17.25 13.33 -32.27
N LEU A 80 17.31 12.09 -32.78
CA LEU A 80 17.54 10.89 -31.96
C LEU A 80 19.00 10.42 -32.03
N ARG A 81 19.95 11.27 -32.42
CA ARG A 81 21.36 10.87 -32.44
C ARG A 81 21.87 10.58 -31.02
N PRO A 82 22.54 9.44 -30.79
CA PRO A 82 23.02 9.03 -29.45
C PRO A 82 23.85 10.09 -28.71
N GLN A 83 24.61 10.90 -29.46
CA GLN A 83 25.54 11.91 -28.93
C GLN A 83 24.99 13.35 -29.04
N ALA A 84 23.79 13.52 -29.60
CA ALA A 84 23.16 14.81 -29.81
C ALA A 84 21.63 14.69 -29.71
N LEU A 85 21.15 14.00 -28.67
CA LEU A 85 19.72 13.83 -28.43
C LEU A 85 19.07 15.21 -28.33
N PHE A 86 18.02 15.42 -29.13
CA PHE A 86 17.30 16.68 -29.28
C PHE A 86 18.17 17.90 -29.65
N GLY A 87 19.30 17.69 -30.33
CA GLY A 87 20.19 18.76 -30.79
C GLY A 87 21.07 19.36 -29.67
N THR A 88 21.11 18.74 -28.49
CA THR A 88 21.98 19.18 -27.40
C THR A 88 23.40 18.65 -27.60
N VAL A 89 24.34 19.54 -27.92
CA VAL A 89 25.75 19.19 -28.15
C VAL A 89 26.52 19.30 -26.83
N GLY A 90 27.13 18.20 -26.39
CA GLY A 90 27.92 18.15 -25.17
C GLY A 90 28.89 16.98 -25.16
N GLU A 91 29.70 16.86 -24.10
CA GLU A 91 30.56 15.71 -23.93
C GLU A 91 29.71 14.42 -23.85
N PRO A 92 30.02 13.36 -24.65
CA PRO A 92 29.14 12.19 -24.80
C PRO A 92 28.75 11.55 -23.47
N LEU A 93 29.70 11.46 -22.53
CA LEU A 93 29.47 10.92 -21.19
C LEU A 93 28.43 11.73 -20.42
N ASN A 94 28.65 13.05 -20.30
CA ASN A 94 27.75 13.93 -19.55
C ASN A 94 26.36 13.96 -20.19
N HIS A 95 26.29 14.04 -21.52
CA HIS A 95 25.05 14.01 -22.27
C HIS A 95 24.26 12.72 -22.04
N GLY A 96 24.90 11.55 -22.19
CA GLY A 96 24.25 10.26 -21.99
C GLY A 96 23.79 10.03 -20.54
N VAL A 97 24.60 10.43 -19.56
CA VAL A 97 24.25 10.38 -18.12
C VAL A 97 23.03 11.26 -17.85
N LEU A 98 23.04 12.51 -18.31
CA LEU A 98 21.97 13.47 -18.05
C LEU A 98 20.64 12.99 -18.64
N TRP A 99 20.64 12.56 -19.91
CA TRP A 99 19.42 12.10 -20.57
C TRP A 99 18.89 10.79 -19.98
N SER A 100 19.77 9.82 -19.72
CA SER A 100 19.35 8.55 -19.12
C SER A 100 18.76 8.73 -17.72
N LEU A 101 19.38 9.54 -16.86
CA LEU A 101 18.84 9.87 -15.53
C LEU A 101 17.54 10.66 -15.60
N SER A 102 17.43 11.62 -16.54
CA SER A 102 16.22 12.43 -16.70
C SER A 102 15.03 11.58 -17.16
N VAL A 103 15.24 10.70 -18.15
CA VAL A 103 14.21 9.78 -18.63
C VAL A 103 13.84 8.77 -17.53
N ASN A 104 14.83 8.24 -16.81
CA ASN A 104 14.61 7.35 -15.67
C ASN A 104 13.72 8.02 -14.62
N ALA A 105 14.10 9.21 -14.14
CA ALA A 105 13.34 9.96 -13.17
C ALA A 105 11.93 10.30 -13.66
N LEU A 106 11.77 10.68 -14.93
CA LEU A 106 10.47 10.97 -15.52
C LEU A 106 9.55 9.75 -15.54
N PHE A 107 10.03 8.61 -16.04
CA PHE A 107 9.25 7.36 -16.05
C PHE A 107 9.02 6.80 -14.65
N PHE A 108 9.95 7.02 -13.73
CA PHE A 108 9.75 6.72 -12.31
C PHE A 108 8.61 7.54 -11.72
N VAL A 109 8.59 8.86 -11.97
CA VAL A 109 7.55 9.77 -11.51
C VAL A 109 6.21 9.46 -12.17
N LEU A 110 6.16 9.30 -13.49
CA LEU A 110 4.95 8.97 -14.23
C LEU A 110 4.41 7.60 -13.83
N GLY A 111 5.25 6.58 -13.71
CA GLY A 111 4.85 5.25 -13.26
C GLY A 111 4.37 5.25 -11.80
N SER A 112 5.01 6.05 -10.94
CA SER A 112 4.59 6.24 -9.55
C SER A 112 3.25 6.98 -9.43
N LEU A 113 2.99 7.96 -10.31
CA LEU A 113 1.74 8.73 -10.35
C LEU A 113 0.60 8.00 -11.06
N SER A 114 0.91 7.17 -12.07
CA SER A 114 -0.07 6.46 -12.91
C SER A 114 -0.96 5.51 -12.13
N ARG A 115 -0.49 5.05 -10.97
CA ARG A 115 -1.25 4.20 -10.07
C ARG A 115 -0.91 4.59 -8.64
N ALA A 116 -1.88 5.19 -7.95
CA ALA A 116 -1.87 5.21 -6.48
C ALA A 116 -1.63 3.76 -6.02
N SER A 117 -0.85 3.56 -4.96
CA SER A 117 -0.57 2.25 -4.37
C SER A 117 -1.87 1.53 -3.99
N VAL A 118 -2.48 0.84 -4.95
CA VAL A 118 -3.69 0.05 -4.75
C VAL A 118 -3.24 -1.25 -4.08
N PRO A 119 -3.75 -1.55 -2.88
CA PRO A 119 -3.30 -2.63 -2.03
C PRO A 119 -3.80 -3.97 -2.55
N LEU A 120 -3.27 -4.45 -3.67
CA LEU A 120 -3.51 -5.83 -4.12
C LEU A 120 -2.69 -6.87 -3.31
N GLU A 121 -1.72 -6.43 -2.50
CA GLU A 121 -0.88 -7.32 -1.67
C GLU A 121 -1.34 -7.44 -0.22
N ARG A 122 -2.37 -6.69 0.20
CA ARG A 122 -2.84 -6.71 1.60
C ARG A 122 -3.69 -7.94 1.93
N ILE A 123 -4.20 -8.64 0.92
CA ILE A 123 -5.05 -9.82 1.07
C ILE A 123 -4.20 -11.08 1.36
N GLN A 124 -2.97 -11.18 0.84
CA GLN A 124 -2.10 -12.36 1.07
C GLN A 124 -1.23 -12.26 2.33
N ALA A 125 -0.87 -11.06 2.79
CA ALA A 125 -0.02 -10.87 3.96
C ALA A 125 -0.76 -10.83 5.31
N ALA A 126 -2.11 -10.81 5.31
CA ALA A 126 -2.92 -10.80 6.53
C ALA A 126 -3.09 -12.19 7.17
N ILE A 127 -2.69 -13.26 6.48
CA ILE A 127 -2.87 -14.65 6.93
C ILE A 127 -1.70 -15.15 7.79
N PHE A 128 -0.51 -14.51 7.73
CA PHE A 128 0.72 -15.13 8.28
C PHE A 128 1.58 -14.29 9.24
N VAL A 129 1.21 -13.06 9.61
CA VAL A 129 2.02 -12.27 10.56
C VAL A 129 1.14 -11.58 11.61
N PRO A 130 1.15 -12.04 12.89
CA PRO A 130 0.62 -11.26 14.00
C PRO A 130 1.44 -9.96 14.11
N ARG A 131 0.81 -8.81 13.84
CA ARG A 131 1.49 -7.52 13.99
C ARG A 131 1.47 -7.08 15.45
N GLU A 132 2.66 -7.12 16.07
CA GLU A 132 2.97 -6.33 17.24
C GLU A 132 2.75 -4.83 16.96
N ALA A 133 2.32 -4.11 17.98
CA ALA A 133 1.86 -2.73 17.95
C ALA A 133 3.00 -1.74 17.63
N GLY A 134 3.13 -1.35 16.36
CA GLY A 134 3.83 -0.13 15.97
C GLY A 134 2.91 1.10 16.04
N PRO A 135 3.39 2.31 16.42
CA PRO A 135 2.55 3.49 16.61
C PRO A 135 2.00 3.94 15.24
N MET A 136 0.68 3.86 15.08
CA MET A 136 0.01 4.28 13.84
C MET A 136 0.15 5.79 13.60
N PRO A 137 0.30 6.21 12.33
CA PRO A 137 0.35 7.61 11.95
C PRO A 137 -0.98 8.28 12.29
N SER A 138 -0.90 9.44 12.96
CA SER A 138 -1.99 10.31 13.42
C SER A 138 -3.31 10.09 12.66
N LEU A 139 -4.24 9.38 13.32
CA LEU A 139 -5.64 9.29 12.95
C LEU A 139 -6.19 10.71 12.84
N ARG A 140 -6.25 11.23 11.60
CA ARG A 140 -7.16 12.32 11.28
C ARG A 140 -8.57 11.78 11.52
N ARG A 141 -9.02 11.94 12.76
CA ARG A 141 -10.41 12.12 13.18
C ARG A 141 -11.37 11.21 12.41
N PHE A 142 -11.40 9.93 12.80
CA PHE A 142 -12.61 9.11 12.63
C PHE A 142 -13.75 9.86 13.32
N ARG A 143 -14.44 10.71 12.56
CA ARG A 143 -15.65 11.40 12.98
C ARG A 143 -16.80 10.46 12.66
N THR A 144 -17.02 9.48 13.54
CA THR A 144 -18.27 8.72 13.50
C THR A 144 -19.40 9.73 13.71
N ALA A 145 -20.41 9.75 12.84
CA ALA A 145 -21.56 10.66 12.94
C ALA A 145 -22.48 10.35 14.15
N VAL A 146 -22.08 9.42 15.01
CA VAL A 146 -22.87 8.88 16.11
C VAL A 146 -22.68 9.75 17.34
N THR A 147 -23.78 10.19 17.93
CA THR A 147 -23.77 11.03 19.12
C THR A 147 -23.72 10.19 20.40
N VAL A 148 -23.37 10.82 21.52
CA VAL A 148 -23.41 10.17 22.84
C VAL A 148 -24.84 9.70 23.17
N ASN A 149 -25.87 10.47 22.79
CA ASN A 149 -27.26 10.07 22.98
C ASN A 149 -27.64 8.82 22.20
N ASP A 150 -27.15 8.67 20.96
CA ASP A 150 -27.42 7.46 20.17
C ASP A 150 -26.88 6.20 20.84
N LEU A 151 -25.70 6.30 21.46
CA LEU A 151 -25.10 5.23 22.25
C LEU A 151 -25.92 4.95 23.51
N LYS A 152 -26.28 5.99 24.28
CA LYS A 152 -27.11 5.84 25.49
C LYS A 152 -28.47 5.21 25.17
N ASP A 153 -29.14 5.66 24.12
CA ASP A 153 -30.44 5.14 23.68
C ASP A 153 -30.34 3.68 23.22
N THR A 154 -29.25 3.33 22.54
CA THR A 154 -29.02 1.95 22.10
C THR A 154 -28.76 1.03 23.29
N ILE A 155 -27.89 1.43 24.21
CA ILE A 155 -27.53 0.62 25.39
C ILE A 155 -28.72 0.50 26.36
N SER A 156 -29.52 1.57 26.50
CA SER A 156 -30.69 1.59 27.38
C SER A 156 -31.75 0.56 27.00
N ARG A 157 -31.83 0.14 25.73
CA ARG A 157 -32.73 -0.93 25.27
C ARG A 157 -32.35 -2.31 25.82
N TYR A 158 -31.08 -2.50 26.20
CA TYR A 158 -30.57 -3.79 26.68
C TYR A 158 -30.33 -3.80 28.20
N LEU A 159 -29.83 -2.70 28.77
CA LEU A 159 -29.47 -2.62 30.20
C LEU A 159 -30.51 -1.86 31.04
N GLY A 160 -31.45 -1.16 30.42
CA GLY A 160 -32.35 -0.21 31.08
C GLY A 160 -31.73 1.18 31.21
N VAL A 161 -32.61 2.19 31.25
CA VAL A 161 -32.23 3.62 31.25
C VAL A 161 -31.41 3.98 32.50
N GLU A 162 -31.84 3.54 33.68
CA GLU A 162 -31.22 3.89 34.95
C GLU A 162 -29.81 3.30 35.12
N ARG A 163 -29.59 2.10 34.59
CA ARG A 163 -28.28 1.44 34.64
C ARG A 163 -27.32 2.08 33.65
N THR A 164 -27.81 2.39 32.45
CA THR A 164 -27.03 3.08 31.41
C THR A 164 -26.59 4.44 31.89
N GLU A 165 -27.52 5.24 32.42
CA GLU A 165 -27.22 6.60 32.88
C GLU A 165 -26.22 6.61 34.04
N ARG A 166 -26.38 5.70 35.02
CA ARG A 166 -25.40 5.53 36.11
C ARG A 166 -24.01 5.18 35.58
N SER A 167 -23.91 4.24 34.63
CA SER A 167 -22.63 3.85 34.05
C SER A 167 -21.95 4.99 33.30
N PHE A 168 -22.70 5.77 32.53
CA PHE A 168 -22.14 6.95 31.84
C PHE A 168 -21.73 8.06 32.81
N GLN A 169 -22.50 8.33 33.87
CA GLN A 169 -22.11 9.29 34.92
C GLN A 169 -20.85 8.86 35.66
N SER A 170 -20.68 7.56 35.94
CA SER A 170 -19.44 7.02 36.51
C SER A 170 -18.25 7.22 35.55
N PHE A 171 -18.47 7.01 34.25
CA PHE A 171 -17.45 7.23 33.23
C PHE A 171 -17.03 8.71 33.16
N GLU A 172 -17.98 9.65 33.13
CA GLU A 172 -17.71 11.10 33.15
C GLU A 172 -16.83 11.52 34.34
N LYS A 173 -17.18 11.02 35.55
CA LYS A 173 -16.40 11.28 36.76
C LYS A 173 -15.00 10.68 36.71
N SER A 174 -14.85 9.48 36.16
CA SER A 174 -13.56 8.79 36.07
C SER A 174 -12.63 9.39 35.01
N ALA A 175 -13.18 9.86 33.89
CA ALA A 175 -12.43 10.42 32.78
C ALA A 175 -12.22 11.94 32.91
N SER A 176 -12.87 12.61 33.87
CA SER A 176 -12.94 14.08 33.96
C SER A 176 -13.44 14.73 32.66
N VAL A 177 -14.36 14.07 31.97
CA VAL A 177 -14.96 14.55 30.70
C VAL A 177 -16.44 14.81 30.94
N SER A 178 -16.93 15.98 30.50
CA SER A 178 -18.36 16.28 30.44
C SER A 178 -18.90 15.80 29.10
N LEU A 179 -19.78 14.79 29.09
CA LEU A 179 -20.37 14.30 27.85
C LEU A 179 -21.66 15.06 27.57
N HIS A 180 -21.65 15.93 26.57
CA HIS A 180 -22.89 16.50 26.05
C HIS A 180 -23.59 15.49 25.14
N GLY A 181 -24.86 15.21 25.39
CA GLY A 181 -25.62 14.20 24.65
C GLY A 181 -25.65 14.37 23.12
N LYS A 182 -25.58 15.63 22.64
CA LYS A 182 -25.56 15.97 21.21
C LYS A 182 -24.16 15.97 20.58
N GLU A 183 -23.12 15.77 21.38
CA GLU A 183 -21.74 15.72 20.88
C GLU A 183 -21.46 14.38 20.20
N GLN A 184 -20.55 14.40 19.22
CA GLN A 184 -20.06 13.17 18.59
C GLN A 184 -19.32 12.31 19.60
N ALA A 185 -19.60 11.01 19.60
CA ALA A 185 -18.93 10.08 20.49
C ALA A 185 -17.44 9.98 20.16
N SER A 186 -16.59 10.31 21.13
CA SER A 186 -15.15 10.07 21.01
C SER A 186 -14.85 8.56 21.04
N MET A 187 -13.67 8.17 20.56
CA MET A 187 -13.26 6.74 20.55
C MET A 187 -13.28 6.10 21.95
N ASP A 188 -13.01 6.88 23.00
CA ASP A 188 -13.05 6.38 24.37
C ASP A 188 -14.48 6.09 24.83
N VAL A 189 -15.44 6.93 24.43
CA VAL A 189 -16.87 6.72 24.68
C VAL A 189 -17.39 5.51 23.91
N ILE A 190 -16.96 5.32 22.66
CA ILE A 190 -17.32 4.16 21.84
C ILE A 190 -16.80 2.86 22.48
N ARG A 191 -15.53 2.83 22.91
CA ARG A 191 -14.92 1.66 23.55
C ARG A 191 -15.60 1.33 24.88
N PHE A 192 -15.90 2.35 25.68
CA PHE A 192 -16.67 2.18 26.91
C PHE A 192 -18.08 1.61 26.63
N SER A 193 -18.74 2.13 25.60
CA SER A 193 -20.07 1.69 25.17
C SER A 193 -20.07 0.22 24.73
N GLU A 194 -19.06 -0.21 23.95
CA GLU A 194 -18.87 -1.62 23.57
C GLU A 194 -18.68 -2.49 24.81
N GLN A 195 -17.81 -2.10 25.74
CA GLN A 195 -17.55 -2.88 26.95
C GLN A 195 -18.78 -2.97 27.86
N LEU A 196 -19.52 -1.87 28.01
CA LEU A 196 -20.75 -1.83 28.79
C LEU A 196 -21.83 -2.72 28.17
N LEU A 197 -22.01 -2.66 26.86
CA LEU A 197 -22.97 -3.50 26.15
C LEU A 197 -22.56 -4.97 26.15
N ALA A 198 -21.25 -5.25 26.01
CA ALA A 198 -20.68 -6.58 26.06
C ALA A 198 -20.90 -7.25 27.42
N SER A 199 -20.95 -6.47 28.51
CA SER A 199 -21.26 -7.00 29.85
C SER A 199 -22.68 -7.56 29.97
N ALA A 200 -23.60 -7.17 29.08
CA ALA A 200 -24.98 -7.65 29.10
C ALA A 200 -25.29 -8.67 28.00
N VAL A 201 -24.73 -8.51 26.79
CA VAL A 201 -25.09 -9.30 25.60
C VAL A 201 -23.91 -10.12 25.03
N GLY A 202 -22.72 -9.97 25.60
CA GLY A 202 -21.48 -10.57 25.11
C GLY A 202 -20.77 -9.71 24.06
N SER A 203 -19.45 -9.88 23.96
CA SER A 203 -18.57 -9.06 23.11
C SER A 203 -18.95 -9.08 21.62
N SER A 204 -19.22 -10.27 21.06
CA SER A 204 -19.59 -10.42 19.65
C SER A 204 -20.91 -9.72 19.31
N SER A 205 -21.91 -9.87 20.17
CA SER A 205 -23.23 -9.24 20.01
C SER A 205 -23.14 -7.72 20.15
N ALA A 206 -22.35 -7.22 21.11
CA ALA A 206 -22.15 -5.80 21.32
C ALA A 206 -21.53 -5.11 20.10
N ARG A 207 -20.55 -5.76 19.45
CA ARG A 207 -19.94 -5.29 18.19
C ARG A 207 -20.94 -5.21 17.05
N LEU A 208 -21.81 -6.22 16.91
CA LEU A 208 -22.86 -6.23 15.90
C LEU A 208 -23.89 -5.11 16.13
N ILE A 209 -24.29 -4.87 17.38
CA ILE A 209 -25.24 -3.81 17.71
C ILE A 209 -24.63 -2.43 17.43
N LEU A 210 -23.37 -2.19 17.83
CA LEU A 210 -22.67 -0.94 17.53
C LEU A 210 -22.48 -0.74 16.01
N SER A 211 -22.18 -1.78 15.25
CA SER A 211 -22.01 -1.66 13.80
C SER A 211 -23.32 -1.30 13.10
N LEU A 212 -24.45 -1.84 13.55
CA LEU A 212 -25.78 -1.46 13.07
C LEU A 212 -26.13 -0.01 13.43
N LEU A 213 -25.78 0.45 14.63
CA LEU A 213 -25.96 1.85 15.04
C LEU A 213 -25.15 2.79 14.16
N PHE A 214 -23.89 2.46 13.91
CA PHE A 214 -23.01 3.24 13.05
C PHE A 214 -23.54 3.31 11.62
N ARG A 215 -24.03 2.18 11.08
CA ARG A 215 -24.65 2.13 9.75
C ARG A 215 -25.92 2.98 9.64
N ARG A 216 -26.73 3.06 10.70
CA ARG A 216 -27.96 3.87 10.70
C ARG A 216 -27.67 5.37 10.67
N ASN A 217 -26.63 5.81 11.36
CA ASN A 217 -26.30 7.23 11.50
C ASN A 217 -25.31 7.74 10.44
N ASP A 218 -24.72 6.84 9.66
CA ASP A 218 -23.82 7.17 8.57
C ASP A 218 -24.56 7.11 7.22
N HIS A 219 -25.36 8.15 6.95
CA HIS A 219 -26.23 8.22 5.76
C HIS A 219 -25.46 8.42 4.43
N ASP A 220 -24.11 8.37 4.43
CA ASP A 220 -23.26 8.63 3.25
C ASP A 220 -22.05 7.69 3.06
N SER A 221 -21.98 6.55 3.75
CA SER A 221 -20.80 5.66 3.65
C SER A 221 -21.06 4.41 2.81
N LYS A 222 -20.81 4.53 1.50
CA LYS A 222 -20.58 3.41 0.57
C LYS A 222 -19.41 2.48 0.97
N ASP A 223 -18.65 2.80 2.02
CA ASP A 223 -17.47 2.07 2.47
C ASP A 223 -17.70 1.06 3.61
N ALA A 224 -18.88 1.01 4.24
CA ALA A 224 -19.18 0.04 5.30
C ALA A 224 -19.57 -1.36 4.79
N PHE A 225 -19.82 -1.51 3.48
CA PHE A 225 -20.27 -2.77 2.88
C PHE A 225 -19.14 -3.79 2.71
N LYS A 226 -17.88 -3.37 2.47
CA LYS A 226 -16.78 -4.32 2.25
C LYS A 226 -16.37 -5.13 3.47
N LEU A 227 -16.60 -4.64 4.69
CA LEU A 227 -16.19 -5.35 5.91
C LEU A 227 -17.26 -6.31 6.43
N LEU A 228 -18.53 -6.14 6.01
CA LEU A 228 -19.63 -7.00 6.45
C LEU A 228 -19.86 -8.18 5.49
N ASP A 229 -19.67 -7.97 4.18
CA ASP A 229 -19.68 -9.05 3.20
C ASP A 229 -18.55 -10.06 3.51
N ASP A 230 -17.32 -9.58 3.77
CA ASP A 230 -16.18 -10.44 4.13
C ASP A 230 -16.41 -11.21 5.45
N ALA A 231 -17.09 -10.62 6.44
CA ALA A 231 -17.40 -11.29 7.71
C ALA A 231 -18.55 -12.31 7.56
N THR A 232 -19.51 -12.04 6.68
CA THR A 232 -20.62 -12.96 6.39
C THR A 232 -20.15 -14.12 5.53
N GLU A 233 -19.27 -13.89 4.56
CA GLU A 233 -18.61 -14.92 3.75
C GLU A 233 -17.73 -15.84 4.61
N ALA A 234 -16.97 -15.30 5.56
CA ALA A 234 -16.17 -16.09 6.49
C ALA A 234 -17.01 -16.94 7.47
N LEU A 235 -18.19 -16.44 7.88
CA LEU A 235 -19.13 -17.19 8.72
C LEU A 235 -19.88 -18.26 7.94
N GLN A 236 -20.24 -18.00 6.68
CA GLN A 236 -20.81 -19.00 5.77
C GLN A 236 -19.79 -20.10 5.48
N HIS A 237 -18.52 -19.74 5.21
CA HIS A 237 -17.45 -20.70 4.96
C HIS A 237 -17.17 -21.60 6.18
N ASN A 238 -17.20 -21.06 7.40
CA ASN A 238 -17.10 -21.88 8.62
C ASN A 238 -18.30 -22.82 8.80
N ARG A 239 -19.51 -22.40 8.42
CA ARG A 239 -20.69 -23.26 8.47
C ARG A 239 -20.61 -24.40 7.47
N ASP A 240 -20.18 -24.14 6.24
CA ASP A 240 -20.05 -25.17 5.21
C ASP A 240 -18.97 -26.19 5.59
N LEU A 241 -17.82 -25.75 6.11
CA LEU A 241 -16.78 -26.66 6.59
C LEU A 241 -17.22 -27.48 7.80
N LEU A 242 -17.97 -26.88 8.74
CA LEU A 242 -18.53 -27.61 9.89
C LEU A 242 -19.60 -28.61 9.45
N GLN A 243 -20.43 -28.28 8.45
CA GLN A 243 -21.40 -29.22 7.90
C GLN A 243 -20.71 -30.37 7.19
N ILE A 244 -19.70 -30.11 6.34
CA ILE A 244 -18.91 -31.16 5.67
C ILE A 244 -18.22 -32.05 6.71
N ALA A 245 -17.64 -31.47 7.75
CA ALA A 245 -16.99 -32.22 8.82
C ALA A 245 -17.99 -33.04 9.66
N LEU A 246 -19.21 -32.54 9.89
CA LEU A 246 -20.27 -33.29 10.56
C LEU A 246 -20.76 -34.46 9.70
N ASP A 247 -20.98 -34.20 8.40
CA ASP A 247 -21.47 -35.20 7.43
C ASP A 247 -20.44 -36.32 7.24
N GLN A 248 -19.14 -35.99 7.25
CA GLN A 248 -18.04 -36.95 7.26
C GLN A 248 -17.85 -37.67 8.61
N MET A 249 -18.24 -37.07 9.74
CA MET A 249 -18.23 -37.76 11.03
C MET A 249 -19.38 -38.76 11.14
N GLU A 250 -20.53 -38.47 10.54
CA GLU A 250 -21.69 -39.37 10.53
C GLU A 250 -21.47 -40.55 9.56
N GLN A 251 -20.69 -40.35 8.50
CA GLN A 251 -20.13 -41.43 7.67
C GLN A 251 -18.86 -41.99 8.33
N GLY A 252 -19.05 -42.80 9.37
CA GLY A 252 -17.97 -43.50 10.09
C GLY A 252 -16.92 -44.08 9.16
N ILE A 253 -15.72 -43.49 9.17
CA ILE A 253 -14.53 -44.00 8.49
C ILE A 253 -14.06 -45.25 9.24
N THR A 254 -14.63 -46.41 8.93
CA THR A 254 -14.02 -47.70 9.27
C THR A 254 -12.97 -48.02 8.22
N VAL A 255 -11.73 -47.62 8.46
CA VAL A 255 -10.57 -48.17 7.74
C VAL A 255 -10.37 -49.60 8.24
N PHE A 256 -10.71 -50.58 7.41
CA PHE A 256 -10.28 -51.96 7.64
C PHE A 256 -8.82 -52.09 7.21
N ASP A 257 -7.96 -52.41 8.17
CA ASP A 257 -6.58 -52.80 7.90
C ASP A 257 -6.58 -54.18 7.23
N ARG A 258 -5.85 -54.33 6.11
CA ARG A 258 -5.71 -55.60 5.39
C ARG A 258 -4.42 -56.26 5.87
N ASP A 259 -4.49 -56.93 7.01
CA ASP A 259 -3.53 -57.97 7.39
C ASP A 259 -4.25 -59.11 8.13
N PHE A 260 -4.95 -59.94 7.33
CA PHE A 260 -5.19 -61.37 7.55
C PHE A 260 -5.20 -62.07 6.19
#